data_AF-A0A944AHZ2-F1
#
_entry.id   AF-A0A944AHZ2-F1
#
_cell.length_a   1.000
_cell.length_b   1.000
_cell.length_c   1.000
_cell.angle_alpha   90.00
_cell.angle_beta   90.00
_cell.angle_gamma   90.00
#
_symmetry.space_group_name_H-M   'P 1'
#
loop_
_entity.id
_entity.type
_entity.pdbx_description
1 polymer ?
#
loop_
_entity_poly.entity_id
_entity_poly.type
_entity_poly.pdbx_seq_one_letter_code
_entity_poly.pdbx_strand_id
1 'polypeptide(L)'
;MKGFKLKRGVSKPVGIAVFTTVMLIMAIVILLYHNPLADPVQEIVKKVIACIIIAATIVIFICLYDKITVLPLELYQSRHLIWKLAKNDFKKRYAGSYLGAVWAMVQPVVTVVMYYIVFDVIMGTGRGMVPDKPYVLFLTAGLVPWFYFSEALNSGTNALIEYNYLVKKVVFKISVLPIIKIIAATFIHAFFILVLLVISACYGYFPTVYTLQILYYSACLFIFVLGLCYSTCAIMVFFKDIGQIISILLQIGMWATPILWDVEALSPTIQMIVKINPLVYIVNGYRSAIFERSWFFEDFYSTMYFWIFTVVVFGIGALVFKRLKVHFSDVL
;
A
#
# COMPACT_ATOMS: atom_id res chain seq x y z
N MET A 1 -0.23 2.69 37.24
CA MET A 1 -0.53 1.58 36.30
C MET A 1 -1.81 0.85 36.73
N LYS A 2 -2.98 1.25 36.23
CA LYS A 2 -4.19 0.41 36.33
C LYS A 2 -4.39 -0.22 34.96
N GLY A 3 -4.18 -1.54 34.88
CA GLY A 3 -4.36 -2.31 33.66
C GLY A 3 -5.79 -2.16 33.16
N PHE A 4 -5.94 -1.52 32.01
CA PHE A 4 -7.19 -1.49 31.28
C PHE A 4 -7.53 -2.94 30.96
N LYS A 5 -8.54 -3.52 31.63
CA LYS A 5 -9.01 -4.88 31.34
C LYS A 5 -9.34 -4.94 29.85
N LEU A 6 -8.50 -5.65 29.09
CA LEU A 6 -8.74 -5.95 27.68
C LEU A 6 -10.11 -6.62 27.60
N LYS A 7 -11.09 -5.96 26.95
CA LYS A 7 -12.25 -6.66 26.40
C LYS A 7 -11.68 -7.79 25.55
N ARG A 8 -11.93 -9.04 25.95
CA ARG A 8 -11.38 -10.25 25.31
C ARG A 8 -11.63 -10.14 23.81
N GLY A 9 -10.57 -9.86 23.05
CA GLY A 9 -10.56 -10.12 21.63
C GLY A 9 -10.71 -11.62 21.37
N VAL A 10 -10.69 -12.01 20.10
CA VAL A 10 -10.64 -13.42 19.69
C VAL A 10 -9.59 -14.16 20.53
N SER A 11 -9.94 -15.30 21.13
CA SER A 11 -9.00 -16.06 21.95
C SER A 11 -7.84 -16.55 21.08
N LYS A 12 -6.62 -16.60 21.63
CA LYS A 12 -5.42 -17.08 20.92
C LYS A 12 -5.64 -18.36 20.09
N PRO A 13 -6.23 -19.44 20.64
CA PRO A 13 -6.48 -20.65 19.85
C PRO A 13 -7.47 -20.41 18.70
N VAL A 14 -8.52 -19.59 18.91
CA VAL A 14 -9.50 -19.28 17.85
C VAL A 14 -8.86 -18.43 16.76
N GLY A 15 -8.03 -17.43 17.11
CA GLY A 15 -7.38 -16.59 16.10
C GLY A 15 -6.35 -17.34 15.27
N ILE A 16 -5.60 -18.25 15.89
CA ILE A 16 -4.69 -19.17 15.17
C ILE A 16 -5.51 -20.11 14.28
N ALA A 17 -6.57 -20.73 14.80
CA ALA A 17 -7.41 -21.63 14.02
C ALA A 17 -8.00 -20.94 12.78
N VAL A 18 -8.61 -19.76 12.94
CA VAL A 18 -9.18 -19.00 11.82
C VAL A 18 -8.12 -18.66 10.78
N PHE A 19 -6.95 -18.14 11.19
CA PHE A 19 -5.88 -17.80 10.25
C PHE A 19 -5.38 -19.03 9.50
N THR A 20 -5.07 -20.12 10.21
CA THR A 20 -4.60 -21.37 9.61
C THR A 20 -5.64 -21.96 8.67
N THR A 21 -6.93 -21.95 9.03
CA THR A 21 -8.01 -22.41 8.16
C THR A 21 -8.11 -21.58 6.88
N VAL A 22 -8.04 -20.25 6.97
CA VAL A 22 -8.03 -19.38 5.78
C VAL A 22 -6.83 -19.67 4.89
N MET A 23 -5.64 -19.81 5.47
CA MET A 23 -4.41 -20.13 4.71
C MET A 23 -4.46 -21.53 4.07
N LEU A 24 -5.07 -22.51 4.74
CA LEU A 24 -5.26 -23.85 4.18
C LEU A 24 -6.31 -23.87 3.06
N ILE A 25 -7.43 -23.16 3.22
CA ILE A 25 -8.41 -22.97 2.14
C ILE A 25 -7.73 -22.33 0.94
N MET A 26 -6.91 -21.30 1.19
CA MET A 26 -6.16 -20.63 0.15
C MET A 26 -5.20 -21.61 -0.55
N ALA A 27 -4.45 -22.42 0.20
CA ALA A 27 -3.58 -23.49 -0.34
C ALA A 27 -4.36 -24.47 -1.23
N ILE A 28 -5.54 -24.90 -0.78
CA ILE A 28 -6.42 -25.80 -1.53
C ILE A 28 -6.88 -25.13 -2.82
N VAL A 29 -7.29 -23.86 -2.78
CA VAL A 29 -7.67 -23.11 -3.98
C VAL A 29 -6.50 -23.03 -4.97
N ILE A 30 -5.26 -22.84 -4.50
CA ILE A 30 -4.05 -22.84 -5.36
C ILE A 30 -3.89 -24.18 -6.06
N LEU A 31 -4.03 -25.27 -5.30
CA LEU A 31 -3.82 -26.63 -5.81
C LEU A 31 -4.91 -27.03 -6.81
N LEU A 32 -6.16 -26.59 -6.56
CA LEU A 32 -7.31 -26.89 -7.41
C LEU A 32 -7.41 -25.98 -8.65
N TYR A 33 -6.86 -24.76 -8.60
CA TYR A 33 -6.86 -23.87 -9.75
C TYR A 33 -5.98 -24.43 -10.86
N HIS A 34 -6.53 -24.59 -12.06
CA HIS A 34 -5.79 -25.04 -13.24
C HIS A 34 -5.87 -23.98 -14.33
N ASN A 35 -4.73 -23.54 -14.82
CA ASN A 35 -4.66 -22.58 -15.91
C ASN A 35 -4.37 -23.32 -17.22
N PRO A 36 -5.37 -23.52 -18.10
CA PRO A 36 -5.19 -24.30 -19.33
C PRO A 36 -4.25 -23.63 -20.35
N LEU A 37 -3.87 -22.37 -20.13
CA LEU A 37 -2.98 -21.60 -21.00
C LEU A 37 -1.52 -21.58 -20.50
N ALA A 38 -1.23 -22.16 -19.32
CA ALA A 38 0.10 -22.16 -18.73
C ALA A 38 0.88 -23.43 -19.09
N ASP A 39 2.21 -23.30 -19.21
CA ASP A 39 3.10 -24.46 -19.30
C ASP A 39 2.92 -25.35 -18.05
N PRO A 40 2.66 -26.67 -18.21
CA PRO A 40 2.36 -27.56 -17.09
C PRO A 40 3.48 -27.63 -16.04
N VAL A 41 4.74 -27.56 -16.46
CA VAL A 41 5.90 -27.60 -15.55
C VAL A 41 5.99 -26.30 -14.76
N GLN A 42 5.81 -25.16 -15.44
CA GLN A 42 5.80 -23.86 -14.76
C GLN A 42 4.63 -23.73 -13.78
N GLU A 43 3.45 -24.25 -14.13
CA GLU A 43 2.28 -24.24 -13.25
C GLU A 43 2.56 -25.03 -11.96
N ILE A 44 3.11 -26.25 -12.08
CA ILE A 44 3.46 -27.09 -10.93
C ILE A 44 4.51 -26.42 -10.05
N VAL A 45 5.59 -25.90 -10.63
CA VAL A 45 6.65 -25.21 -9.87
C VAL A 45 6.08 -24.03 -9.09
N LYS A 46 5.22 -23.22 -9.72
CA LYS A 46 4.59 -22.07 -9.04
C LYS A 46 3.65 -22.51 -7.90
N LYS A 47 2.90 -23.59 -8.08
CA LYS A 47 2.04 -24.17 -7.02
C LYS A 47 2.87 -24.63 -5.82
N VAL A 48 3.98 -25.32 -6.05
CA VAL A 48 4.88 -25.79 -4.99
C VAL A 48 5.45 -24.61 -4.20
N ILE A 49 5.97 -23.59 -4.89
CA ILE A 49 6.51 -22.38 -4.24
C ILE A 49 5.44 -21.70 -3.39
N ALA A 50 4.23 -21.51 -3.93
CA ALA A 50 3.14 -20.87 -3.20
C ALA A 50 2.77 -21.65 -1.91
N CYS A 51 2.69 -22.98 -1.99
CA CYS A 51 2.42 -23.83 -0.82
C CYS A 51 3.51 -23.75 0.24
N ILE A 52 4.80 -23.73 -0.14
CA ILE A 52 5.92 -23.56 0.79
C ILE A 52 5.80 -22.22 1.53
N ILE A 53 5.48 -21.15 0.81
CA ILE A 53 5.37 -19.84 1.42
C ILE A 53 4.15 -19.75 2.36
N ILE A 54 3.03 -20.35 1.97
CA ILE A 54 1.84 -20.46 2.84
C ILE A 54 2.21 -21.19 4.14
N ALA A 55 2.90 -22.33 4.05
CA ALA A 55 3.32 -23.09 5.22
C ALA A 55 4.26 -22.28 6.12
N ALA A 56 5.25 -21.61 5.54
CA ALA A 56 6.15 -20.72 6.28
C ALA A 56 5.38 -19.58 6.98
N THR A 57 4.40 -18.99 6.30
CA THR A 57 3.57 -17.91 6.84
C THR A 57 2.70 -18.38 8.01
N ILE A 58 2.11 -19.58 7.92
CA ILE A 58 1.36 -20.20 9.03
C ILE A 58 2.28 -20.38 10.25
N VAL A 59 3.47 -20.96 10.07
CA VAL A 59 4.43 -21.19 11.15
C VAL A 59 4.82 -19.86 11.81
N ILE A 60 5.18 -18.85 11.01
CA ILE A 60 5.55 -17.52 11.51
C ILE A 60 4.40 -16.89 12.29
N PHE A 61 3.16 -16.96 11.78
CA PHE A 61 1.99 -16.40 12.45
C PHE A 61 1.72 -17.08 13.79
N ILE A 62 1.82 -18.41 13.86
CA ILE A 62 1.67 -19.18 15.11
C ILE A 62 2.74 -18.77 16.13
N CYS A 63 4.02 -18.75 15.71
CA CYS A 63 5.13 -18.40 16.58
C CYS A 63 5.08 -16.95 17.09
N LEU A 64 4.53 -16.03 16.29
CA LEU A 64 4.54 -14.59 16.58
C LEU A 64 3.15 -14.03 16.88
N TYR A 65 2.14 -14.87 17.12
CA TYR A 65 0.73 -14.49 17.29
C TYR A 65 0.53 -13.36 18.31
N ASP A 66 1.08 -13.52 19.52
CA ASP A 66 0.93 -12.54 20.60
C ASP A 66 1.64 -11.22 20.30
N LYS A 67 2.58 -11.21 19.34
CA LYS A 67 3.28 -10.01 18.91
C LYS A 67 2.52 -9.30 17.78
N ILE A 68 1.99 -10.06 16.82
CA ILE A 68 1.31 -9.54 15.63
C ILE A 68 -0.09 -9.00 15.96
N THR A 69 -0.84 -9.68 16.83
CA THR A 69 -2.27 -9.35 17.08
C THR A 69 -2.49 -8.13 17.98
N VAL A 70 -1.47 -7.70 18.73
CA VAL A 70 -1.57 -6.57 19.66
C VAL A 70 -1.84 -5.25 18.92
N LEU A 71 -1.14 -4.99 17.81
CA LEU A 71 -1.29 -3.74 17.07
C LEU A 71 -2.70 -3.59 16.46
N PRO A 72 -3.24 -4.54 15.67
CA PRO A 72 -4.61 -4.45 15.17
C PRO A 72 -5.66 -4.23 16.26
N LEU A 73 -5.49 -4.89 17.42
CA LEU A 73 -6.39 -4.72 18.55
C LEU A 73 -6.30 -3.31 19.16
N GLU A 74 -5.09 -2.77 19.33
CA GLU A 74 -4.88 -1.40 19.80
C GLU A 74 -5.49 -0.36 18.84
N LEU A 75 -5.35 -0.60 17.53
CA LEU A 75 -5.93 0.24 16.48
C LEU A 75 -7.46 0.22 16.55
N TYR A 76 -8.07 -0.96 16.62
CA TYR A 76 -9.54 -1.09 16.69
C TYR A 76 -10.15 -0.45 17.94
N GLN A 77 -9.48 -0.60 19.09
CA GLN A 77 -9.90 0.04 20.34
C GLN A 77 -9.82 1.57 20.26
N SER A 78 -8.90 2.10 19.46
CA SER A 78 -8.64 3.54 19.35
C SER A 78 -9.26 4.19 18.10
N ARG A 79 -10.12 3.46 17.36
CA ARG A 79 -10.65 3.89 16.05
C ARG A 79 -11.32 5.27 16.03
N HIS A 80 -12.07 5.63 17.06
CA HIS A 80 -12.72 6.94 17.15
C HIS A 80 -11.71 8.07 17.30
N LEU A 81 -10.65 7.84 18.09
CA LEU A 81 -9.56 8.78 18.28
C LEU A 81 -8.73 8.91 17.00
N ILE A 82 -8.40 7.78 16.37
CA ILE A 82 -7.70 7.73 15.07
C ILE A 82 -8.44 8.56 14.03
N TRP A 83 -9.76 8.35 13.89
CA TRP A 83 -10.57 9.09 12.93
C TRP A 83 -10.60 10.60 13.22
N LYS A 84 -10.76 10.99 14.49
CA LYS A 84 -10.76 12.40 14.90
C LYS A 84 -9.41 13.06 14.61
N LEU A 85 -8.31 12.39 14.95
CA LEU A 85 -6.97 12.91 14.72
C LEU A 85 -6.62 12.96 13.23
N ALA A 86 -7.01 11.97 12.42
CA ALA A 86 -6.78 11.98 10.97
C ALA A 86 -7.50 13.14 10.28
N LYS A 87 -8.75 13.42 10.65
CA LYS A 87 -9.49 14.61 10.18
C LYS A 87 -8.80 15.91 10.58
N ASN A 88 -8.32 15.99 11.81
CA ASN A 88 -7.61 17.17 12.30
C ASN A 88 -6.27 17.36 11.59
N ASP A 89 -5.53 16.28 11.34
CA ASP A 89 -4.27 16.28 10.61
C ASP A 89 -4.45 16.86 9.20
N PHE A 90 -5.45 16.34 8.46
CA PHE A 90 -5.80 16.83 7.13
C PHE A 90 -6.19 18.31 7.14
N LYS A 91 -7.07 18.73 8.06
CA LYS A 91 -7.48 20.13 8.18
C LYS A 91 -6.31 21.06 8.51
N LYS A 92 -5.44 20.64 9.43
CA LYS A 92 -4.30 21.44 9.89
C LYS A 92 -3.26 21.63 8.78
N ARG A 93 -3.03 20.60 7.95
CA ARG A 93 -2.07 20.65 6.84
C ARG A 93 -2.35 21.78 5.85
N TYR A 94 -3.62 22.14 5.67
CA TYR A 94 -4.04 23.19 4.73
C TYR A 94 -4.62 24.43 5.42
N ALA A 95 -4.49 24.53 6.74
CA ALA A 95 -4.95 25.69 7.50
C ALA A 95 -4.01 26.89 7.28
N GLY A 96 -4.58 28.10 7.17
CA GLY A 96 -3.82 29.35 7.07
C GLY A 96 -3.28 29.69 5.68
N SER A 97 -3.53 28.86 4.66
CA SER A 97 -3.23 29.19 3.26
C SER A 97 -4.48 29.69 2.54
N TYR A 98 -4.33 30.72 1.69
CA TYR A 98 -5.44 31.30 0.91
C TYR A 98 -6.17 30.28 0.03
N LEU A 99 -5.44 29.36 -0.62
CA LEU A 99 -6.04 28.32 -1.47
C LEU A 99 -6.37 27.02 -0.70
N GLY A 100 -5.94 26.91 0.56
CA GLY A 100 -6.25 25.78 1.43
C GLY A 100 -5.93 24.42 0.80
N ALA A 101 -6.91 23.51 0.82
CA ALA A 101 -6.75 22.12 0.36
C ALA A 101 -6.49 21.99 -1.15
N VAL A 102 -6.75 23.04 -1.95
CA VAL A 102 -6.43 23.05 -3.39
C VAL A 102 -4.94 22.83 -3.62
N TRP A 103 -4.07 23.29 -2.71
CA TRP A 103 -2.63 23.07 -2.80
C TRP A 103 -2.23 21.59 -2.79
N ALA A 104 -3.04 20.71 -2.19
CA ALA A 104 -2.84 19.26 -2.25
C ALA A 104 -2.88 18.72 -3.69
N MET A 105 -3.61 19.42 -4.56
CA MET A 105 -3.96 18.96 -5.90
C MET A 105 -3.04 19.56 -6.97
N VAL A 106 -2.55 20.79 -6.73
CA VAL A 106 -1.73 21.52 -7.69
C VAL A 106 -0.51 20.72 -8.09
N GLN A 107 0.28 20.24 -7.14
CA GLN A 107 1.54 19.56 -7.44
C GLN A 107 1.35 18.24 -8.22
N PRO A 108 0.43 17.33 -7.83
CA PRO A 108 0.18 16.12 -8.62
C PRO A 108 -0.44 16.40 -9.99
N VAL A 109 -1.36 17.37 -10.12
CA VAL A 109 -1.95 17.75 -11.41
C VAL A 109 -0.88 18.30 -12.35
N VAL A 110 -0.04 19.21 -11.86
CA VAL A 110 1.11 19.72 -12.62
C VAL A 110 2.02 18.56 -13.03
N THR A 111 2.25 17.59 -12.15
CA THR A 111 3.10 16.42 -12.45
C THR A 111 2.53 15.59 -13.61
N VAL A 112 1.22 15.28 -13.58
CA VAL A 112 0.52 14.56 -14.66
C VAL A 112 0.63 15.33 -15.97
N VAL A 113 0.32 16.64 -15.96
CA VAL A 113 0.36 17.51 -17.15
C VAL A 113 1.77 17.57 -17.73
N MET A 114 2.79 17.74 -16.88
CA MET A 114 4.18 17.82 -17.33
C MET A 114 4.65 16.51 -17.95
N TYR A 115 4.35 15.37 -17.34
CA TYR A 115 4.69 14.07 -17.93
C TYR A 115 3.95 13.82 -19.25
N TYR A 116 2.67 14.19 -19.33
CA TYR A 116 1.93 14.11 -20.59
C TYR A 116 2.57 14.96 -21.69
N ILE A 117 2.90 16.23 -21.39
CA ILE A 117 3.54 17.13 -22.36
C ILE A 117 4.87 16.56 -22.83
N VAL A 118 5.72 16.08 -21.91
CA VAL A 118 7.05 15.59 -22.26
C VAL A 118 6.95 14.30 -23.08
N PHE A 119 6.23 13.28 -22.61
CA PHE A 119 6.24 11.95 -23.23
C PHE A 119 5.29 11.83 -24.44
N ASP A 120 4.12 12.47 -24.42
CA ASP A 120 3.17 12.37 -25.53
C ASP A 120 3.38 13.49 -26.56
N VAL A 121 3.49 14.75 -26.12
CA VAL A 121 3.48 15.90 -27.03
C VAL A 121 4.86 16.20 -27.62
N ILE A 122 5.90 16.24 -26.78
CA ILE A 122 7.26 16.59 -27.21
C ILE A 122 7.98 15.39 -27.81
N MET A 123 7.99 14.25 -27.11
CA MET A 123 8.71 13.06 -27.56
C MET A 123 7.92 12.21 -28.55
N GLY A 124 6.59 12.30 -28.57
CA GLY A 124 5.73 11.45 -29.40
C GLY A 124 5.75 9.96 -29.04
N THR A 125 6.40 9.58 -27.93
CA THR A 125 6.58 8.18 -27.53
C THR A 125 5.40 7.64 -26.72
N GLY A 126 4.60 8.50 -26.09
CA GLY A 126 3.43 8.13 -25.28
C GLY A 126 2.45 7.20 -26.01
N ARG A 127 2.04 7.57 -27.23
CA ARG A 127 1.12 6.77 -28.07
C ARG A 127 1.72 5.46 -28.56
N GLY A 128 3.04 5.42 -28.77
CA GLY A 128 3.75 4.22 -29.20
C GLY A 128 3.95 3.20 -28.08
N MET A 129 4.03 3.66 -26.82
CA MET A 129 4.20 2.79 -25.66
C MET A 129 2.94 1.99 -25.32
N VAL A 130 1.75 2.51 -25.61
CA VAL A 130 0.49 1.86 -25.27
C VAL A 130 -0.47 1.94 -26.46
N PRO A 131 -0.34 1.03 -27.43
CA PRO A 131 -1.23 0.98 -28.59
C PRO A 131 -2.70 0.93 -28.15
N ASP A 132 -3.55 1.71 -28.82
CA ASP A 132 -5.01 1.72 -28.64
C ASP A 132 -5.54 2.19 -27.27
N LYS A 133 -4.70 2.76 -26.40
CA LYS A 133 -5.13 3.37 -25.12
C LYS A 133 -4.65 4.83 -25.01
N PRO A 134 -5.48 5.76 -24.50
CA PRO A 134 -5.03 7.13 -24.25
C PRO A 134 -3.89 7.19 -23.24
N TYR A 135 -2.74 7.73 -23.63
CA TYR A 135 -1.55 7.79 -22.77
C TYR A 135 -1.80 8.54 -21.46
N VAL A 136 -2.58 9.64 -21.48
CA VAL A 136 -2.97 10.39 -20.27
C VAL A 136 -3.68 9.49 -19.25
N LEU A 137 -4.57 8.60 -19.73
CA LEU A 137 -5.32 7.71 -18.86
C LEU A 137 -4.41 6.61 -18.29
N PHE A 138 -3.52 6.06 -19.11
CA PHE A 138 -2.49 5.10 -18.68
C PHE A 138 -1.56 5.69 -17.60
N LEU A 139 -1.10 6.93 -17.83
CA LEU A 139 -0.24 7.70 -16.94
C LEU A 139 -0.96 7.99 -15.61
N THR A 140 -2.19 8.50 -15.68
CA THR A 140 -2.97 8.86 -14.49
C THR A 140 -3.30 7.62 -13.66
N ALA A 141 -3.66 6.49 -14.29
CA ALA A 141 -3.95 5.23 -13.61
C ALA A 141 -2.73 4.71 -12.82
N GLY A 142 -1.50 4.94 -13.31
CA GLY A 142 -0.28 4.59 -12.57
C GLY A 142 0.13 5.62 -11.51
N LEU A 143 -0.07 6.91 -11.78
CA LEU A 143 0.34 7.99 -10.87
C LEU A 143 -0.55 8.10 -9.62
N VAL A 144 -1.85 7.86 -9.72
CA VAL A 144 -2.77 7.96 -8.58
C VAL A 144 -2.36 7.07 -7.40
N PRO A 145 -2.15 5.74 -7.56
CA PRO A 145 -1.68 4.91 -6.46
C PRO A 145 -0.27 5.30 -6.01
N TRP A 146 0.60 5.75 -6.92
CA TRP A 146 1.95 6.19 -6.58
C TRP A 146 1.98 7.44 -5.69
N PHE A 147 1.14 8.43 -5.99
CA PHE A 147 1.00 9.64 -5.16
C PHE A 147 0.55 9.29 -3.75
N TYR A 148 -0.44 8.39 -3.63
CA TYR A 148 -0.88 7.92 -2.33
C TYR A 148 0.22 7.18 -1.56
N PHE A 149 0.93 6.26 -2.22
CA PHE A 149 2.04 5.53 -1.61
C PHE A 149 3.14 6.47 -1.10
N SER A 150 3.56 7.41 -1.94
CA SER A 150 4.62 8.36 -1.63
C SER A 150 4.25 9.29 -0.48
N GLU A 151 3.02 9.82 -0.49
CA GLU A 151 2.52 10.69 0.58
C GLU A 151 2.33 9.91 1.88
N ALA A 152 1.73 8.73 1.84
CA ALA A 152 1.47 7.92 3.02
C ALA A 152 2.76 7.40 3.66
N LEU A 153 3.76 7.01 2.86
CA LEU A 153 5.06 6.54 3.37
C LEU A 153 5.86 7.69 3.99
N ASN A 154 5.96 8.84 3.31
CA ASN A 154 6.68 10.00 3.84
C ASN A 154 6.04 10.52 5.13
N SER A 155 4.73 10.78 5.10
CA SER A 155 4.02 11.32 6.26
C SER A 155 3.97 10.31 7.42
N GLY A 156 3.80 9.03 7.12
CA GLY A 156 3.83 7.96 8.12
C GLY A 156 5.21 7.77 8.76
N THR A 157 6.29 7.87 7.98
CA THR A 157 7.67 7.83 8.49
C THR A 157 7.94 8.97 9.48
N ASN A 158 7.44 10.18 9.18
CA ASN A 158 7.58 11.36 10.05
C ASN A 158 6.59 11.38 11.24
N ALA A 159 5.66 10.44 11.33
CA ALA A 159 4.53 10.51 12.26
C ALA A 159 4.95 10.70 13.74
N LEU A 160 5.98 9.97 14.20
CA LEU A 160 6.42 10.04 15.61
C LEU A 160 7.11 11.36 15.95
N ILE A 161 7.83 11.95 14.99
CA ILE A 161 8.51 13.23 15.16
C ILE A 161 7.48 14.36 15.23
N GLU A 162 6.53 14.39 14.29
CA GLU A 162 5.49 15.43 14.25
C GLU A 162 4.55 15.39 15.46
N TYR A 163 4.29 14.19 15.99
CA TYR A 163 3.45 13.98 17.17
C TYR A 163 4.25 13.83 18.47
N ASN A 164 5.52 14.24 18.52
CA ASN A 164 6.39 14.18 19.71
C ASN A 164 5.71 14.76 20.98
N TYR A 165 4.92 15.83 20.83
CA TYR A 165 4.17 16.44 21.93
C TYR A 165 3.12 15.51 22.56
N LEU A 166 2.47 14.64 21.78
CA LEU A 166 1.53 13.64 22.30
C LEU A 166 2.27 12.46 22.93
N VAL A 167 3.45 12.13 22.42
CA VAL A 167 4.28 11.04 22.94
C VAL A 167 4.77 11.34 24.36
N LYS A 168 5.15 12.60 24.64
CA LYS A 168 5.71 13.01 25.93
C LYS A 168 4.69 13.31 27.03
N LYS A 169 3.52 13.85 26.68
CA LYS A 169 2.67 14.57 27.66
C LYS A 169 1.36 13.89 28.01
N VAL A 170 1.00 12.78 27.35
CA VAL A 170 -0.29 12.09 27.55
C VAL A 170 -0.07 10.59 27.59
N VAL A 171 -0.80 9.85 28.44
CA VAL A 171 -0.85 8.37 28.41
C VAL A 171 -1.56 7.93 27.12
N PHE A 172 -0.82 7.97 26.02
CA PHE A 172 -1.33 7.80 24.66
C PHE A 172 -0.75 6.53 24.03
N LYS A 173 -1.56 5.80 23.26
CA LYS A 173 -1.10 4.63 22.53
C LYS A 173 -0.33 5.07 21.28
N ILE A 174 0.99 5.25 21.41
CA ILE A 174 1.89 5.74 20.35
C ILE A 174 1.76 4.95 19.03
N SER A 175 1.36 3.67 19.11
CA SER A 175 1.10 2.78 17.96
C SER A 175 0.01 3.25 17.00
N VAL A 176 -0.82 4.22 17.38
CA VAL A 176 -1.88 4.75 16.50
C VAL A 176 -1.42 5.93 15.63
N LEU A 177 -0.22 6.49 15.88
CA LEU A 177 0.25 7.67 15.15
C LEU A 177 0.52 7.41 13.66
N PRO A 178 1.16 6.30 13.24
CA PRO A 178 1.40 6.06 11.82
C PRO A 178 0.10 5.93 11.01
N ILE A 179 -0.91 5.23 11.55
CA ILE A 179 -2.19 5.04 10.85
C ILE A 179 -2.99 6.34 10.71
N ILE A 180 -2.83 7.29 11.63
CA ILE A 180 -3.48 8.62 11.54
C ILE A 180 -3.01 9.33 10.27
N LYS A 181 -1.71 9.31 9.99
CA LYS A 181 -1.12 9.91 8.79
C LYS A 181 -1.58 9.21 7.50
N ILE A 182 -1.63 7.89 7.52
CA ILE A 182 -2.05 7.10 6.35
C ILE A 182 -3.53 7.33 6.02
N ILE A 183 -4.41 7.37 7.04
CA ILE A 183 -5.82 7.72 6.84
C ILE A 183 -5.98 9.16 6.33
N ALA A 184 -5.19 10.10 6.84
CA ALA A 184 -5.21 11.47 6.33
C ALA A 184 -4.79 11.54 4.84
N ALA A 185 -3.79 10.76 4.44
CA ALA A 185 -3.38 10.62 3.04
C ALA A 185 -4.48 9.96 2.17
N THR A 186 -5.30 9.07 2.75
CA THR A 186 -6.44 8.45 2.04
C THR A 186 -7.47 9.49 1.58
N PHE A 187 -7.63 10.62 2.27
CA PHE A 187 -8.54 11.68 1.82
C PHE A 187 -8.09 12.31 0.50
N ILE A 188 -6.78 12.52 0.34
CA ILE A 188 -6.19 13.02 -0.91
C ILE A 188 -6.31 11.95 -2.00
N HIS A 189 -6.05 10.70 -1.65
CA HIS A 189 -6.18 9.56 -2.57
C HIS A 189 -7.59 9.40 -3.13
N ALA A 190 -8.62 9.50 -2.28
CA ALA A 190 -10.02 9.41 -2.69
C ALA A 190 -10.38 10.50 -3.72
N PHE A 191 -9.83 11.70 -3.56
CA PHE A 191 -9.98 12.77 -4.54
C PHE A 191 -9.30 12.42 -5.88
N PHE A 192 -8.07 11.90 -5.86
CA PHE A 192 -7.37 11.51 -7.08
C PHE A 192 -8.01 10.32 -7.80
N ILE A 193 -8.64 9.40 -7.08
CA ILE A 193 -9.49 8.37 -7.69
C ILE A 193 -10.64 9.05 -8.45
N LEU A 194 -11.33 10.03 -7.86
CA LEU A 194 -12.40 10.75 -8.56
C LEU A 194 -11.88 11.43 -9.83
N VAL A 195 -10.72 12.10 -9.77
CA VAL A 195 -10.07 12.71 -10.94
C VAL A 195 -9.77 11.66 -12.01
N LEU A 196 -9.21 10.51 -11.64
CA LEU A 196 -8.96 9.40 -12.57
C LEU A 196 -10.26 8.94 -13.25
N LEU A 197 -11.34 8.76 -12.51
CA LEU A 197 -12.63 8.34 -13.07
C LEU A 197 -13.24 9.39 -14.01
N VAL A 198 -13.12 10.68 -13.68
CA VAL A 198 -13.57 11.78 -14.56
C VAL A 198 -12.77 11.78 -15.86
N ILE A 199 -11.43 11.71 -15.79
CA ILE A 199 -10.56 11.63 -16.97
C ILE A 199 -10.91 10.39 -17.80
N SER A 200 -11.08 9.23 -17.15
CA SER A 200 -11.49 7.99 -17.79
C SER A 200 -12.79 8.16 -18.59
N ALA A 201 -13.82 8.76 -17.98
CA ALA A 201 -15.10 9.02 -18.63
C ALA A 201 -14.98 10.00 -19.80
N CYS A 202 -14.14 11.05 -19.70
CA CYS A 202 -13.87 11.98 -20.80
C CYS A 202 -13.24 11.29 -22.03
N TYR A 203 -12.50 10.21 -21.83
CA TYR A 203 -11.93 9.38 -22.90
C TYR A 203 -12.86 8.23 -23.34
N GLY A 204 -14.10 8.18 -22.85
CA GLY A 204 -15.08 7.13 -23.20
C GLY A 204 -14.96 5.84 -22.38
N TYR A 205 -14.06 5.78 -21.40
CA TYR A 205 -13.90 4.66 -20.48
C TYR A 205 -14.76 4.89 -19.23
N PHE A 206 -16.04 4.51 -19.30
CA PHE A 206 -16.95 4.62 -18.17
C PHE A 206 -16.70 3.56 -17.09
N PRO A 207 -16.97 3.86 -15.79
CA PRO A 207 -16.87 2.89 -14.72
C PRO A 207 -17.68 1.62 -15.01
N THR A 208 -17.05 0.47 -14.80
CA THR A 208 -17.67 -0.85 -14.94
C THR A 208 -17.63 -1.58 -13.60
N VAL A 209 -18.15 -2.81 -13.55
CA VAL A 209 -18.03 -3.67 -12.36
C VAL A 209 -16.56 -3.87 -11.92
N TYR A 210 -15.63 -3.89 -12.87
CA TYR A 210 -14.19 -4.04 -12.63
C TYR A 210 -13.57 -2.80 -11.95
N THR A 211 -14.19 -1.63 -12.09
CA THR A 211 -13.73 -0.39 -11.45
C THR A 211 -13.84 -0.46 -9.93
N LEU A 212 -14.69 -1.35 -9.38
CA LEU A 212 -14.75 -1.63 -7.94
C LEU A 212 -13.42 -2.14 -7.39
N GLN A 213 -12.57 -2.74 -8.23
CA GLN A 213 -11.25 -3.22 -7.82
C GLN A 213 -10.31 -2.09 -7.42
N ILE A 214 -10.56 -0.84 -7.82
CA ILE A 214 -9.80 0.32 -7.30
C ILE A 214 -9.88 0.37 -5.77
N LEU A 215 -11.03 0.02 -5.18
CA LEU A 215 -11.18 -0.04 -3.72
C LEU A 215 -10.33 -1.16 -3.12
N TYR A 216 -10.29 -2.33 -3.77
CA TYR A 216 -9.44 -3.45 -3.38
C TYR A 216 -7.96 -3.06 -3.43
N TYR A 217 -7.47 -2.54 -4.56
CA TYR A 217 -6.07 -2.13 -4.70
C TYR A 217 -5.71 -0.96 -3.78
N SER A 218 -6.64 -0.06 -3.49
CA SER A 218 -6.46 0.98 -2.46
C SER A 218 -6.27 0.39 -1.06
N ALA A 219 -7.06 -0.63 -0.70
CA ALA A 219 -6.94 -1.32 0.58
C ALA A 219 -5.63 -2.13 0.66
N CYS A 220 -5.24 -2.81 -0.42
CA CYS A 220 -3.94 -3.47 -0.56
C CYS A 220 -2.79 -2.48 -0.27
N LEU A 221 -2.81 -1.33 -0.95
CA LEU A 221 -1.79 -0.30 -0.80
C LEU A 221 -1.79 0.31 0.60
N PHE A 222 -2.96 0.53 1.21
CA PHE A 222 -3.10 1.00 2.58
C PHE A 222 -2.41 0.07 3.58
N ILE A 223 -2.63 -1.25 3.48
CA ILE A 223 -2.05 -2.23 4.40
C ILE A 223 -0.54 -2.34 4.18
N PHE A 224 -0.11 -2.34 2.91
CA PHE A 224 1.29 -2.39 2.54
C PHE A 224 2.08 -1.19 3.10
N VAL A 225 1.61 0.03 2.85
CA VAL A 225 2.29 1.24 3.34
C VAL A 225 2.22 1.35 4.86
N LEU A 226 1.15 0.87 5.50
CA LEU A 226 1.06 0.81 6.97
C LEU A 226 2.14 -0.11 7.57
N GLY A 227 2.40 -1.26 6.96
CA GLY A 227 3.48 -2.16 7.37
C GLY A 227 4.85 -1.50 7.31
N LEU A 228 5.14 -0.81 6.19
CA LEU A 228 6.38 -0.04 6.02
C LEU A 228 6.49 1.10 7.03
N CYS A 229 5.43 1.88 7.22
CA CYS A 229 5.43 3.01 8.14
C CYS A 229 5.73 2.59 9.59
N TYR A 230 5.27 1.41 10.02
CA TYR A 230 5.59 0.91 11.36
C TYR A 230 7.10 0.68 11.58
N SER A 231 7.82 0.17 10.58
CA SER A 231 9.29 0.09 10.70
C SER A 231 9.95 1.45 10.54
N THR A 232 9.64 2.19 9.47
CA THR A 232 10.36 3.42 9.14
C THR A 232 10.17 4.50 10.20
N CYS A 233 8.97 4.69 10.73
CA CYS A 233 8.73 5.68 11.78
C CYS A 233 9.46 5.33 13.09
N ALA A 234 9.54 4.04 13.44
CA ALA A 234 10.22 3.59 14.64
C ALA A 234 11.72 3.75 14.54
N ILE A 235 12.31 3.45 13.38
CA ILE A 235 13.75 3.61 13.12
C ILE A 235 14.10 5.10 13.06
N MET A 236 13.25 5.94 12.45
CA MET A 236 13.49 7.38 12.31
C MET A 236 13.68 8.11 13.65
N VAL A 237 13.04 7.63 14.72
CA VAL A 237 13.23 8.17 16.08
C VAL A 237 14.69 8.13 16.52
N PHE A 238 15.42 7.06 16.16
CA PHE A 238 16.83 6.88 16.54
C PHE A 238 17.79 7.32 15.42
N PHE A 239 17.36 7.21 14.16
CA PHE A 239 18.17 7.56 13.00
C PHE A 239 17.41 8.55 12.09
N LYS A 240 17.66 9.84 12.29
CA LYS A 240 16.90 10.92 11.64
C LYS A 240 17.02 10.93 10.11
N ASP A 241 18.12 10.39 9.56
CA ASP A 241 18.37 10.35 8.12
C ASP A 241 17.43 9.39 7.37
N ILE A 242 16.68 8.53 8.07
CA ILE A 242 15.64 7.68 7.46
C ILE A 242 14.66 8.51 6.62
N GLY A 243 14.29 9.72 7.04
CA GLY A 243 13.39 10.57 6.27
C GLY A 243 13.96 10.95 4.89
N GLN A 244 15.26 11.26 4.82
CA GLN A 244 15.95 11.59 3.57
C GLN A 244 16.12 10.34 2.69
N ILE A 245 16.49 9.22 3.30
CA ILE A 245 16.64 7.94 2.60
C ILE A 245 15.30 7.53 1.96
N ILE A 246 14.19 7.61 2.69
CA ILE A 246 12.86 7.30 2.16
C ILE A 246 12.50 8.23 0.99
N SER A 247 12.82 9.52 1.09
CA SER A 247 12.56 10.48 0.00
C SER A 247 13.32 10.10 -1.28
N ILE A 248 14.60 9.71 -1.16
CA ILE A 248 15.42 9.24 -2.29
C ILE A 248 14.87 7.92 -2.86
N LEU A 249 14.52 6.98 -1.99
CA LEU A 249 13.97 5.69 -2.41
C LEU A 249 12.63 5.85 -3.15
N LEU A 250 11.79 6.78 -2.72
CA LEU A 250 10.56 7.12 -3.45
C LEU A 250 10.89 7.74 -4.81
N GLN A 251 11.84 8.68 -4.89
CA GLN A 251 12.25 9.25 -6.16
C GLN A 251 12.74 8.18 -7.16
N ILE A 252 13.55 7.22 -6.71
CA ILE A 252 13.99 6.08 -7.54
C ILE A 252 12.81 5.15 -7.85
N GLY A 253 11.96 4.87 -6.86
CA GLY A 253 10.82 3.96 -6.97
C GLY A 253 9.79 4.37 -8.02
N MET A 254 9.63 5.68 -8.27
CA MET A 254 8.79 6.23 -9.34
C MET A 254 9.22 5.72 -10.73
N TRP A 255 10.53 5.60 -10.95
CA TRP A 255 11.10 5.10 -12.21
C TRP A 255 11.21 3.59 -12.25
N ALA A 256 11.47 2.96 -11.11
CA ALA A 256 11.54 1.51 -10.97
C ALA A 256 10.17 0.81 -11.11
N THR A 257 9.08 1.55 -10.93
CA THR A 257 7.72 1.07 -11.14
C THR A 257 7.27 1.48 -12.56
N PRO A 258 6.62 0.60 -13.34
CA PRO A 258 6.19 0.89 -14.72
C PRO A 258 4.99 1.85 -14.74
N ILE A 259 5.19 3.09 -14.30
CA ILE A 259 4.16 4.13 -14.25
C ILE A 259 4.17 4.95 -15.55
N LEU A 260 5.36 5.40 -15.95
CA LEU A 260 5.59 6.23 -17.14
C LEU A 260 5.78 5.41 -18.43
N TRP A 261 6.12 4.14 -18.26
CA TRP A 261 6.50 3.20 -19.30
C TRP A 261 5.75 1.87 -19.14
N ASP A 262 5.66 1.10 -20.22
CA ASP A 262 4.97 -0.20 -20.23
C ASP A 262 5.95 -1.35 -19.94
N VAL A 263 5.55 -2.24 -19.04
CA VAL A 263 6.32 -3.45 -18.72
C VAL A 263 6.39 -4.41 -19.89
N GLU A 264 5.39 -4.41 -20.78
CA GLU A 264 5.34 -5.30 -21.94
C GLU A 264 6.42 -4.99 -22.98
N ALA A 265 6.95 -3.75 -22.98
CA ALA A 265 8.03 -3.33 -23.87
C ALA A 265 9.41 -3.93 -23.49
N LEU A 266 9.54 -4.56 -22.33
CA LEU A 266 10.80 -5.13 -21.83
C LEU A 266 10.96 -6.61 -22.22
N SER A 267 12.20 -7.09 -22.23
CA SER A 267 12.48 -8.52 -22.41
C SER A 267 11.90 -9.38 -21.27
N PRO A 268 11.50 -10.64 -21.52
CA PRO A 268 10.82 -11.49 -20.53
C PRO A 268 11.56 -11.61 -19.19
N THR A 269 12.90 -11.68 -19.22
CA THR A 269 13.73 -11.75 -18.01
C THR A 269 13.64 -10.47 -17.17
N ILE A 270 13.67 -9.30 -17.81
CA ILE A 270 13.59 -8.02 -17.11
C ILE A 270 12.16 -7.81 -16.58
N GLN A 271 11.14 -8.21 -17.33
CA GLN A 271 9.74 -8.21 -16.85
C GLN A 271 9.61 -8.99 -15.54
N MET A 272 10.22 -10.17 -15.44
CA MET A 272 10.19 -10.98 -14.22
C MET A 272 10.83 -10.25 -13.04
N ILE A 273 11.96 -9.57 -13.24
CA ILE A 273 12.65 -8.80 -12.19
C ILE A 273 11.80 -7.61 -11.74
N VAL A 274 11.23 -6.86 -12.69
CA VAL A 274 10.38 -5.70 -12.39
C VAL A 274 9.16 -6.14 -11.59
N LYS A 275 8.51 -7.23 -11.96
CA LYS A 275 7.30 -7.77 -11.29
C LYS A 275 7.54 -8.22 -9.83
N ILE A 276 8.79 -8.31 -9.37
CA ILE A 276 9.10 -8.50 -7.94
C ILE A 276 8.72 -7.26 -7.12
N ASN A 277 8.75 -6.05 -7.70
CA ASN A 277 8.29 -4.86 -7.00
C ASN A 277 6.77 -4.94 -6.72
N PRO A 278 6.32 -4.98 -5.45
CA PRO A 278 4.90 -5.13 -5.12
C PRO A 278 4.03 -3.96 -5.61
N LEU A 279 4.61 -2.80 -5.91
CA LEU A 279 3.87 -1.66 -6.47
C LEU A 279 3.47 -1.88 -7.93
N VAL A 280 4.15 -2.78 -8.65
CA VAL A 280 3.76 -3.18 -10.01
C VAL A 280 2.38 -3.81 -10.01
N TYR A 281 2.10 -4.69 -9.03
CA TYR A 281 0.79 -5.31 -8.86
C TYR A 281 -0.32 -4.26 -8.66
N ILE A 282 -0.05 -3.21 -7.86
CA ILE A 282 -1.01 -2.13 -7.61
C ILE A 282 -1.22 -1.28 -8.85
N VAL A 283 -0.14 -0.84 -9.51
CA VAL A 283 -0.22 0.00 -10.72
C VAL A 283 -0.95 -0.72 -11.85
N ASN A 284 -0.61 -1.99 -12.10
CA ASN A 284 -1.31 -2.79 -13.08
C ASN A 284 -2.76 -3.03 -12.67
N GLY A 285 -3.04 -3.27 -11.39
CA GLY A 285 -4.41 -3.40 -10.88
C GLY A 285 -5.30 -2.18 -11.15
N TYR A 286 -4.76 -0.96 -11.00
CA TYR A 286 -5.48 0.27 -11.37
C TYR A 286 -5.72 0.35 -12.87
N ARG A 287 -4.77 -0.07 -13.70
CA ARG A 287 -4.94 -0.14 -15.16
C ARG A 287 -5.97 -1.20 -15.55
N SER A 288 -5.93 -2.39 -14.99
CA SER A 288 -6.89 -3.46 -15.30
C SER A 288 -8.31 -3.10 -14.90
N ALA A 289 -8.48 -2.36 -13.80
CA ALA A 289 -9.78 -1.84 -13.35
C ALA A 289 -10.41 -0.79 -14.31
N ILE A 290 -9.60 -0.19 -15.18
CA ILE A 290 -10.03 0.81 -16.18
C ILE A 290 -10.09 0.22 -17.59
N PHE A 291 -9.08 -0.57 -17.99
CA PHE A 291 -8.89 -1.03 -19.37
C PHE A 291 -9.25 -2.50 -19.62
N GLU A 292 -8.71 -3.42 -18.81
CA GLU A 292 -8.54 -4.83 -19.21
C GLU A 292 -9.71 -5.74 -18.82
N ARG A 293 -10.60 -5.27 -17.94
CA ARG A 293 -11.81 -6.03 -17.52
C ARG A 293 -11.48 -7.44 -17.02
N SER A 294 -10.36 -7.60 -16.34
CA SER A 294 -9.97 -8.81 -15.61
C SER A 294 -10.11 -8.59 -14.11
N TRP A 295 -10.50 -9.63 -13.37
CA TRP A 295 -10.52 -9.59 -11.92
C TRP A 295 -9.16 -9.90 -11.30
N PHE A 296 -8.90 -9.34 -10.12
CA PHE A 296 -7.63 -9.48 -9.39
C PHE A 296 -7.30 -10.95 -9.10
N PHE A 297 -8.31 -11.80 -8.91
CA PHE A 297 -8.12 -13.22 -8.67
C PHE A 297 -7.80 -14.03 -9.93
N GLU A 298 -7.96 -13.46 -11.13
CA GLU A 298 -7.54 -14.09 -12.38
C GLU A 298 -6.01 -14.10 -12.51
N ASP A 299 -5.34 -13.03 -12.06
CA ASP A 299 -3.89 -13.04 -11.82
C ASP A 299 -3.57 -13.55 -10.41
N PHE A 300 -3.86 -14.84 -10.23
CA PHE A 300 -3.73 -15.52 -8.96
C PHE A 300 -2.31 -15.41 -8.36
N TYR A 301 -1.27 -15.51 -9.19
CA TYR A 301 0.13 -15.53 -8.73
C TYR A 301 0.59 -14.16 -8.23
N SER A 302 0.34 -13.08 -8.98
CA SER A 302 0.72 -11.73 -8.54
C SER A 302 -0.06 -11.33 -7.28
N THR A 303 -1.34 -11.70 -7.21
CA THR A 303 -2.17 -11.49 -6.01
C THR A 303 -1.62 -12.21 -4.80
N MET A 304 -1.28 -13.50 -4.93
CA MET A 304 -0.75 -14.30 -3.84
C MET A 304 0.60 -13.74 -3.35
N TYR A 305 1.50 -13.47 -4.29
CA TYR A 305 2.80 -12.88 -4.02
C TYR A 305 2.69 -11.56 -3.24
N PHE A 306 1.83 -10.65 -3.72
CA PHE A 306 1.63 -9.34 -3.10
C PHE A 306 1.16 -9.47 -1.64
N TRP A 307 0.16 -10.31 -1.37
CA TRP A 307 -0.39 -10.46 -0.01
C TRP A 307 0.59 -11.11 0.95
N ILE A 308 1.28 -12.15 0.50
CA ILE A 308 2.37 -12.77 1.27
C ILE A 308 3.42 -11.72 1.62
N PHE A 309 3.92 -11.00 0.62
CA PHE A 309 4.96 -9.98 0.82
C PHE A 309 4.49 -8.90 1.80
N THR A 310 3.24 -8.44 1.64
CA THR A 310 2.61 -7.45 2.51
C THR A 310 2.48 -7.94 3.95
N VAL A 311 2.05 -9.18 4.17
CA VAL A 311 1.94 -9.78 5.51
C VAL A 311 3.31 -9.89 6.17
N VAL A 312 4.34 -10.31 5.42
CA VAL A 312 5.72 -10.39 5.91
C VAL A 312 6.24 -9.01 6.30
N VAL A 313 6.09 -8.01 5.43
CA VAL A 313 6.50 -6.62 5.70
C VAL A 313 5.77 -6.05 6.91
N PHE A 314 4.46 -6.26 7.01
CA PHE A 314 3.67 -5.82 8.16
C PHE A 314 4.12 -6.51 9.45
N GLY A 315 4.38 -7.82 9.42
CA GLY A 315 4.90 -8.58 10.55
C GLY A 315 6.24 -8.04 11.03
N ILE A 316 7.19 -7.82 10.11
CA ILE A 316 8.50 -7.23 10.42
C ILE A 316 8.34 -5.83 10.99
N GLY A 317 7.55 -4.96 10.35
CA GLY A 317 7.29 -3.60 10.81
C GLY A 317 6.69 -3.54 12.20
N ALA A 318 5.69 -4.39 12.47
CA ALA A 318 5.07 -4.53 13.79
C ALA A 318 6.07 -4.95 14.88
N LEU A 319 6.95 -5.90 14.58
CA LEU A 319 7.97 -6.40 15.52
C LEU A 319 9.02 -5.33 15.82
N VAL A 320 9.51 -4.63 14.79
CA VAL A 320 10.46 -3.52 14.92
C VAL A 320 9.84 -2.42 15.79
N PHE A 321 8.62 -1.99 15.47
CA PHE A 321 7.92 -0.97 16.24
C PHE A 321 7.75 -1.38 17.71
N LYS A 322 7.28 -2.60 17.98
CA LYS A 322 7.09 -3.10 19.35
C LYS A 322 8.40 -3.14 20.14
N ARG A 323 9.51 -3.56 19.51
CA ARG A 323 10.82 -3.66 20.15
C ARG A 323 11.41 -2.29 20.47
N LEU A 324 11.23 -1.32 19.58
CA LEU A 324 11.77 0.04 19.74
C LEU A 324 10.89 0.95 20.62
N LYS A 325 9.57 0.69 20.68
CA LYS A 325 8.59 1.51 21.40
C LYS A 325 8.95 1.79 22.86
N VAL A 326 9.60 0.85 23.55
CA VAL A 326 9.97 0.99 24.97
C VAL A 326 11.01 2.08 25.21
N HIS A 327 11.80 2.45 24.20
CA HIS A 327 12.85 3.47 24.28
C HIS A 327 12.43 4.82 23.72
N PHE A 328 11.21 4.94 23.18
CA PHE A 328 10.75 6.19 22.57
C PHE A 328 10.70 7.35 23.56
N SER A 329 10.31 7.12 24.81
CA SER A 329 10.23 8.18 25.83
C SER A 329 11.58 8.80 26.18
N ASP A 330 12.66 8.04 25.99
CA ASP A 330 14.01 8.45 26.41
C ASP A 330 14.72 9.24 25.29
N VAL A 331 14.32 8.99 24.03
CA VAL A 331 14.96 9.58 22.85
C VAL A 331 14.15 10.74 22.27
N LEU A 332 12.82 10.63 22.27
CA LEU A 332 11.93 11.69 21.80
C LEU A 332 11.87 12.80 22.81
#